data_AF-A0A2V2F3K1-F1
#
_entry.id   AF-A0A2V2F3K1-F1
#
_cell.length_a   1.000
_cell.length_b   1.000
_cell.length_c   1.000
_cell.angle_alpha   90.00
_cell.angle_beta   90.00
_cell.angle_gamma   90.00
#
_symmetry.space_group_name_H-M   'P 1'
#
loop_
_entity.id
_entity.type
_entity.pdbx_description
1 polymer ?
#
loop_
_entity_poly.entity_id
_entity_poly.type
_entity_poly.pdbx_seq_one_letter_code
_entity_poly.pdbx_strand_id
1 'polypeptide(L)'
;MSLRTSDLRAGMQLTLRKDLGSSSQTFVYESYEGGHILRIRKNTAYVVNRNSGNNNAIVWSWSTDADTVNDSLVEFEPVMNGVYRIKLTKRGLYLTAGNDEMDPKVKWMTQDPANAGQEWLCVPNEDLEPGVYNAVELTMPVNLNQYYEKVNDKNVKDDKDKIWIEDTGCCACAIGNVLSYYDNHEYTILELLANGNAIKKSDKKGYYTQGAWGSNTVGFGEYTIVENEGELLDLIKEELSSDHPVILHCKGIDPAQHWVVAYKYTNGDQSISDQLRDNIWVLDSANKAHPESDEGERKTLAKSMISNACNRVKAYKTTWKK
;
A
#
# COMPACT_ATOMS: atom_id res chain seq x y z
N MET A 1 -15.24 3.59 4.41
CA MET A 1 -14.48 4.58 5.22
C MET A 1 -13.13 3.98 5.56
N SER A 2 -12.04 4.75 5.58
CA SER A 2 -10.67 4.24 5.70
C SER A 2 -9.71 5.22 6.38
N LEU A 3 -8.56 4.72 6.79
CA LEU A 3 -7.44 5.47 7.37
C LEU A 3 -6.30 5.59 6.36
N ARG A 4 -5.62 6.75 6.33
CA ARG A 4 -4.58 7.06 5.33
C ARG A 4 -3.20 6.50 5.68
N THR A 5 -2.96 6.03 6.91
CA THR A 5 -1.61 5.69 7.39
C THR A 5 -1.55 4.39 8.19
N SER A 6 -0.36 3.79 8.18
CA SER A 6 0.01 2.60 8.95
C SER A 6 -0.06 2.83 10.47
N ASP A 7 0.35 4.02 10.93
CA ASP A 7 0.35 4.40 12.34
C ASP A 7 -1.00 4.94 12.77
N LEU A 8 -1.75 4.17 13.56
CA LEU A 8 -2.95 4.68 14.22
C LEU A 8 -2.58 5.63 15.35
N ARG A 9 -2.98 6.90 15.21
CA ARG A 9 -2.79 7.94 16.23
C ARG A 9 -4.11 8.65 16.50
N ALA A 10 -4.33 8.99 17.76
CA ALA A 10 -5.47 9.81 18.15
C ALA A 10 -5.44 11.15 17.41
N GLY A 11 -6.60 11.57 16.88
CA GLY A 11 -6.77 12.81 16.12
C GLY A 11 -6.68 12.65 14.60
N MET A 12 -6.32 11.47 14.10
CA MET A 12 -6.28 11.21 12.66
C MET A 12 -7.66 11.29 12.03
N GLN A 13 -7.80 12.05 10.94
CA GLN A 13 -9.06 12.17 10.22
C GLN A 13 -9.35 10.94 9.35
N LEU A 14 -10.60 10.49 9.37
CA LEU A 14 -11.13 9.43 8.52
C LEU A 14 -11.39 9.97 7.12
N THR A 15 -11.15 9.12 6.12
CA THR A 15 -11.31 9.44 4.71
C THR A 15 -12.15 8.39 3.98
N LEU A 16 -12.74 8.74 2.85
CA LEU A 16 -13.34 7.79 1.92
C LEU A 16 -12.25 7.22 1.04
N ARG A 17 -12.35 5.91 0.81
CA ARG A 17 -11.52 5.17 -0.15
C ARG A 17 -12.40 4.10 -0.76
N LYS A 18 -11.98 3.59 -1.92
CA LYS A 18 -12.53 2.37 -2.51
C LYS A 18 -12.59 1.29 -1.43
N ASP A 19 -13.73 0.63 -1.30
CA ASP A 19 -13.94 -0.46 -0.35
C ASP A 19 -13.15 -1.69 -0.84
N LEU A 20 -12.23 -2.15 -0.02
CA LEU A 20 -11.31 -3.24 -0.29
C LEU A 20 -11.39 -4.31 0.81
N GLY A 21 -12.33 -4.17 1.76
CA GLY A 21 -12.51 -5.10 2.88
C GLY A 21 -11.32 -5.15 3.85
N SER A 22 -10.41 -4.15 3.85
CA SER A 22 -9.22 -4.16 4.69
C SER A 22 -9.52 -3.91 6.18
N SER A 23 -8.62 -4.32 7.08
CA SER A 23 -8.78 -4.09 8.53
C SER A 23 -8.80 -2.60 8.93
N SER A 24 -8.26 -1.72 8.08
CA SER A 24 -8.33 -0.24 8.21
C SER A 24 -9.66 0.35 7.70
N GLN A 25 -10.51 -0.48 7.08
CA GLN A 25 -11.83 -0.13 6.53
C GLN A 25 -13.00 -0.85 7.21
N THR A 26 -12.70 -1.88 8.01
CA THR A 26 -13.68 -2.61 8.82
C THR A 26 -13.68 -2.12 10.27
N PHE A 27 -14.86 -2.13 10.89
CA PHE A 27 -15.07 -1.66 12.25
C PHE A 27 -15.75 -2.75 13.07
N VAL A 28 -15.37 -2.86 14.35
CA VAL A 28 -16.12 -3.68 15.30
C VAL A 28 -17.26 -2.83 15.84
N TYR A 29 -18.48 -3.30 15.60
CA TYR A 29 -19.70 -2.71 16.13
C TYR A 29 -19.96 -3.30 17.53
N GLU A 30 -19.73 -2.50 18.57
CA GLU A 30 -19.81 -2.93 19.97
C GLU A 30 -20.90 -2.15 20.72
N SER A 31 -21.77 -2.84 21.44
CA SER A 31 -22.81 -2.21 22.26
C SER A 31 -22.23 -1.55 23.51
N TYR A 32 -22.64 -0.31 23.81
CA TYR A 32 -22.22 0.45 24.99
C TYR A 32 -23.33 1.43 25.43
N GLU A 33 -23.72 1.43 26.71
CA GLU A 33 -24.70 2.35 27.31
C GLU A 33 -25.98 2.63 26.49
N GLY A 34 -26.55 1.60 25.85
CA GLY A 34 -27.78 1.72 25.05
C GLY A 34 -27.60 2.31 23.65
N GLY A 35 -26.36 2.56 23.23
CA GLY A 35 -25.97 2.81 21.85
C GLY A 35 -24.82 1.88 21.44
N HIS A 36 -24.03 2.31 20.46
CA HIS A 36 -22.92 1.52 19.95
C HIS A 36 -21.67 2.36 19.74
N ILE A 37 -20.51 1.74 19.76
CA ILE A 37 -19.24 2.33 19.36
C ILE A 37 -18.68 1.58 18.16
N LEU A 38 -17.95 2.29 17.32
CA LEU A 38 -17.27 1.73 16.16
C LEU A 38 -15.78 1.68 16.44
N ARG A 39 -15.27 0.52 16.86
CA ARG A 39 -13.83 0.33 17.06
C ARG A 39 -13.14 0.08 15.73
N ILE A 40 -11.92 0.57 15.58
CA ILE A 40 -11.11 0.27 14.40
C ILE A 40 -10.63 -1.18 14.52
N ARG A 41 -10.96 -2.07 13.56
CA ARG A 41 -10.56 -3.50 13.66
C ARG A 41 -9.04 -3.66 13.70
N LYS A 42 -8.30 -2.82 12.98
CA LYS A 42 -6.82 -2.77 13.02
C LYS A 42 -6.25 -2.57 14.43
N ASN A 43 -6.92 -1.79 15.29
CA ASN A 43 -6.55 -1.64 16.69
C ASN A 43 -7.78 -1.21 17.52
N THR A 44 -8.32 -2.14 18.28
CA THR A 44 -9.56 -1.97 19.03
C THR A 44 -9.44 -1.01 20.23
N ALA A 45 -8.22 -0.57 20.58
CA ALA A 45 -8.01 0.51 21.54
C ALA A 45 -8.52 1.87 21.02
N TYR A 46 -8.78 1.98 19.71
CA TYR A 46 -9.27 3.19 19.07
C TYR A 46 -10.70 3.06 18.56
N VAL A 47 -11.43 4.18 18.58
CA VAL A 47 -12.81 4.31 18.09
C VAL A 47 -12.93 5.43 17.06
N VAL A 48 -13.99 5.36 16.25
CA VAL A 48 -14.48 6.51 15.49
C VAL A 48 -15.04 7.54 16.48
N ASN A 49 -14.56 8.78 16.37
CA ASN A 49 -14.89 9.87 17.27
C ASN A 49 -15.10 11.18 16.48
N ARG A 50 -15.66 12.19 17.13
CA ARG A 50 -15.79 13.56 16.60
C ARG A 50 -14.71 14.48 17.17
N ASN A 51 -13.97 15.14 16.29
CA ASN A 51 -13.17 16.27 16.69
C ASN A 51 -14.07 17.43 17.14
N SER A 52 -13.96 17.83 18.40
CA SER A 52 -14.83 18.84 19.03
C SER A 52 -14.68 20.24 18.41
N GLY A 53 -13.53 20.57 17.83
CA GLY A 53 -13.24 21.90 17.28
C GLY A 53 -13.69 22.11 15.84
N ASN A 54 -13.83 21.05 15.04
CA ASN A 54 -14.14 21.18 13.61
C ASN A 54 -15.10 20.11 13.05
N ASN A 55 -15.63 19.23 13.91
CA ASN A 55 -16.52 18.13 13.56
C ASN A 55 -15.95 17.10 12.57
N ASN A 56 -14.64 17.09 12.33
CA ASN A 56 -14.04 16.03 11.53
C ASN A 56 -14.29 14.67 12.21
N ALA A 57 -14.62 13.65 11.43
CA ALA A 57 -14.63 12.29 11.91
C ALA A 57 -13.17 11.83 12.04
N ILE A 58 -12.78 11.47 13.25
CA ILE A 58 -11.41 11.14 13.60
C ILE A 58 -11.34 9.78 14.27
N VAL A 59 -10.13 9.25 14.38
CA VAL A 59 -9.81 8.15 15.27
C VAL A 59 -9.37 8.71 16.61
N TRP A 60 -9.85 8.14 17.71
CA TRP A 60 -9.49 8.57 19.06
C TRP A 60 -9.30 7.37 19.99
N SER A 61 -8.44 7.52 20.99
CA SER A 61 -8.25 6.49 22.01
C SER A 61 -9.54 6.32 22.80
N TRP A 62 -9.98 5.08 22.99
CA TRP A 62 -11.18 4.82 23.78
C TRP A 62 -10.93 5.04 25.27
N SER A 63 -11.83 5.77 25.90
CA SER A 63 -11.93 5.95 27.35
C SER A 63 -13.39 6.21 27.73
N THR A 64 -13.72 5.96 28.99
CA THR A 64 -15.09 6.11 29.52
C THR A 64 -15.37 7.52 30.05
N ASP A 65 -14.51 8.50 29.74
CA ASP A 65 -14.80 9.90 30.05
C ASP A 65 -15.96 10.41 29.19
N ALA A 66 -16.71 11.37 29.75
CA ALA A 66 -17.94 11.84 29.14
C ALA A 66 -17.74 12.43 27.74
N ASP A 67 -16.62 13.08 27.47
CA ASP A 67 -16.35 13.69 26.16
C ASP A 67 -16.13 12.61 25.11
N THR A 68 -15.27 11.62 25.40
CA THR A 68 -15.02 10.49 24.50
C THR A 68 -16.31 9.70 24.23
N VAL A 69 -17.13 9.43 25.25
CA VAL A 69 -18.41 8.74 25.09
C VAL A 69 -19.37 9.58 24.23
N ASN A 70 -19.53 10.88 24.54
CA ASN A 70 -20.44 11.76 23.81
C ASN A 70 -20.06 11.93 22.34
N ASP A 71 -18.78 11.89 22.03
CA ASP A 71 -18.25 12.07 20.67
C ASP A 71 -18.01 10.75 19.91
N SER A 72 -18.29 9.58 20.50
CA SER A 72 -18.15 8.26 19.82
C SER A 72 -19.42 7.40 19.79
N LEU A 73 -20.38 7.64 20.69
CA LEU A 73 -21.58 6.81 20.79
C LEU A 73 -22.52 7.07 19.61
N VAL A 74 -22.81 6.02 18.85
CA VAL A 74 -23.61 6.07 17.63
C VAL A 74 -24.88 5.21 17.68
N GLU A 75 -25.83 5.62 16.84
CA GLU A 75 -27.04 4.90 16.46
C GLU A 75 -27.11 4.77 14.93
N PHE A 76 -27.66 3.65 14.46
CA PHE A 76 -27.84 3.37 13.03
C PHE A 76 -29.32 3.53 12.68
N GLU A 77 -29.68 4.66 12.08
CA GLU A 77 -31.04 4.95 11.65
C GLU A 77 -31.27 4.31 10.26
N PRO A 78 -32.19 3.34 10.11
CA PRO A 78 -32.38 2.64 8.83
C PRO A 78 -33.00 3.56 7.78
N VAL A 79 -32.42 3.54 6.57
CA VAL A 79 -32.99 4.21 5.38
C VAL A 79 -33.66 3.18 4.49
N MET A 80 -32.92 2.13 4.14
CA MET A 80 -33.39 0.96 3.40
C MET A 80 -32.50 -0.24 3.73
N ASN A 81 -32.75 -1.41 3.13
CA ASN A 81 -32.04 -2.64 3.49
C ASN A 81 -30.51 -2.48 3.36
N GLY A 82 -29.79 -2.62 4.48
CA GLY A 82 -28.34 -2.46 4.56
C GLY A 82 -27.82 -1.01 4.50
N VAL A 83 -28.68 -0.01 4.31
CA VAL A 83 -28.30 1.41 4.22
C VAL A 83 -28.78 2.17 5.44
N TYR A 84 -27.87 2.86 6.11
CA TYR A 84 -28.13 3.55 7.37
C TYR A 84 -27.61 4.98 7.36
N ARG A 85 -28.24 5.84 8.16
CA ARG A 85 -27.66 7.08 8.63
C ARG A 85 -27.03 6.83 10.00
N ILE A 86 -25.73 7.06 10.12
CA ILE A 86 -24.98 6.82 11.36
C ILE A 86 -24.94 8.12 12.15
N LYS A 87 -25.57 8.15 13.32
CA LYS A 87 -25.78 9.35 14.13
C LYS A 87 -25.04 9.27 15.46
N LEU A 88 -24.34 10.32 15.84
CA LEU A 88 -23.86 10.50 17.22
C LEU A 88 -25.04 10.75 18.14
N THR A 89 -25.36 9.77 19.00
CA THR A 89 -26.55 9.79 19.87
C THR A 89 -26.58 11.02 20.78
N LYS A 90 -25.41 11.48 21.26
CA LYS A 90 -25.30 12.60 22.21
C LYS A 90 -25.13 13.96 21.55
N ARG A 91 -24.79 14.01 20.26
CA ARG A 91 -24.55 15.26 19.50
C ARG A 91 -25.60 15.56 18.44
N GLY A 92 -26.39 14.56 18.02
CA GLY A 92 -27.36 14.71 16.93
C GLY A 92 -26.72 14.98 15.56
N LEU A 93 -25.45 14.62 15.38
CA LEU A 93 -24.70 14.80 14.14
C LEU A 93 -24.55 13.47 13.42
N TYR A 94 -24.51 13.53 12.09
CA TYR A 94 -24.52 12.40 11.19
C TYR A 94 -23.19 12.26 10.47
N LEU A 95 -22.68 11.03 10.41
CA LEU A 95 -21.47 10.72 9.67
C LEU A 95 -21.74 11.03 8.20
N THR A 96 -20.90 11.88 7.61
CA THR A 96 -21.11 12.39 6.27
C THR A 96 -19.84 12.28 5.44
N ALA A 97 -19.98 11.67 4.27
CA ALA A 97 -18.99 11.64 3.21
C ALA A 97 -18.75 13.05 2.66
N GLY A 98 -17.48 13.46 2.57
CA GLY A 98 -17.10 14.65 1.82
C GLY A 98 -17.39 14.47 0.33
N ASN A 99 -17.74 15.56 -0.33
CA ASN A 99 -18.07 15.63 -1.76
C ASN A 99 -16.88 16.00 -2.66
N ASP A 100 -15.68 16.10 -2.08
CA ASP A 100 -14.46 16.42 -2.82
C ASP A 100 -13.70 15.13 -3.14
N GLU A 101 -13.63 14.77 -4.42
CA GLU A 101 -12.87 13.61 -4.92
C GLU A 101 -11.36 13.72 -4.62
N MET A 102 -10.84 14.94 -4.47
CA MET A 102 -9.42 15.22 -4.17
C MET A 102 -9.13 15.31 -2.68
N ASP A 103 -10.17 15.46 -1.84
CA ASP A 103 -10.07 15.52 -0.38
C ASP A 103 -11.25 14.78 0.28
N PRO A 104 -11.27 13.44 0.22
CA PRO A 104 -12.42 12.62 0.59
C PRO A 104 -12.59 12.50 2.11
N LYS A 105 -12.64 13.63 2.82
CA LYS A 105 -12.73 13.71 4.28
C LYS A 105 -14.11 13.30 4.77
N VAL A 106 -14.15 12.57 5.88
CA VAL A 106 -15.38 12.25 6.59
C VAL A 106 -15.58 13.25 7.74
N LYS A 107 -16.82 13.71 7.92
CA LYS A 107 -17.20 14.69 8.95
C LYS A 107 -18.50 14.29 9.64
N TRP A 108 -18.77 14.92 10.77
CA TRP A 108 -20.05 14.86 11.47
C TRP A 108 -20.84 16.14 11.18
N MET A 109 -21.99 16.03 10.52
CA MET A 109 -22.79 17.20 10.11
C MET A 109 -24.24 17.09 10.59
N THR A 110 -24.96 18.19 10.62
CA THR A 110 -26.41 18.16 10.90
C THR A 110 -27.14 17.32 9.86
N GLN A 111 -28.29 16.77 10.23
CA GLN A 111 -29.10 15.99 9.30
C GLN A 111 -29.45 16.82 8.07
N ASP A 112 -29.21 16.25 6.90
CA ASP A 112 -29.69 16.75 5.62
C ASP A 112 -30.30 15.58 4.85
N PRO A 113 -31.63 15.43 4.83
CA PRO A 113 -32.31 14.34 4.14
C PRO A 113 -32.05 14.30 2.63
N ALA A 114 -31.61 15.40 2.02
CA ALA A 114 -31.27 15.45 0.60
C ALA A 114 -29.81 15.06 0.31
N ASN A 115 -28.97 14.95 1.34
CA ASN A 115 -27.56 14.62 1.21
C ASN A 115 -27.34 13.11 1.24
N ALA A 116 -27.24 12.51 0.05
CA ALA A 116 -26.90 11.09 -0.11
C ALA A 116 -25.54 10.72 0.55
N GLY A 117 -24.64 11.69 0.79
CA GLY A 117 -23.40 11.47 1.52
C GLY A 117 -23.58 11.11 3.01
N GLN A 118 -24.81 11.20 3.55
CA GLN A 118 -25.15 10.72 4.90
C GLN A 118 -25.65 9.28 4.91
N GLU A 119 -25.80 8.65 3.75
CA GLU A 119 -26.31 7.29 3.61
C GLU A 119 -25.15 6.32 3.42
N TRP A 120 -25.00 5.40 4.37
CA TRP A 120 -23.90 4.45 4.42
C TRP A 120 -24.42 3.04 4.19
N LEU A 121 -23.93 2.39 3.14
CA LEU A 121 -24.09 0.95 2.99
C LEU A 121 -23.21 0.25 4.04
N CYS A 122 -23.85 -0.48 4.96
CA CYS A 122 -23.19 -1.25 5.99
C CYS A 122 -23.30 -2.73 5.64
N VAL A 123 -22.18 -3.34 5.29
CA VAL A 123 -22.11 -4.76 4.91
C VAL A 123 -21.61 -5.55 6.11
N PRO A 124 -22.43 -6.46 6.70
CA PRO A 124 -21.96 -7.39 7.70
C PRO A 124 -20.84 -8.25 7.13
N ASN A 125 -19.75 -8.38 7.88
CA ASN A 125 -18.60 -9.19 7.47
C ASN A 125 -18.51 -10.37 8.42
N GLU A 126 -19.35 -11.39 8.18
CA GLU A 126 -19.60 -12.50 9.11
C GLU A 126 -18.48 -13.55 9.15
N ASP A 127 -17.53 -13.51 8.20
CA ASP A 127 -16.48 -14.54 8.02
C ASP A 127 -15.08 -14.12 8.53
N LEU A 128 -14.96 -13.01 9.26
CA LEU A 128 -13.66 -12.45 9.64
C LEU A 128 -13.42 -12.44 11.15
N GLU A 129 -12.73 -13.47 11.64
CA GLU A 129 -11.99 -13.44 12.92
C GLU A 129 -11.07 -12.19 12.95
N PRO A 130 -10.97 -11.45 14.06
CA PRO A 130 -10.10 -10.28 14.16
C PRO A 130 -8.64 -10.59 13.75
N GLY A 131 -8.11 -9.89 12.73
CA GLY A 131 -6.67 -9.92 12.40
C GLY A 131 -6.20 -10.84 11.26
N VAL A 132 -7.09 -11.49 10.51
CA VAL A 132 -6.71 -12.36 9.36
C VAL A 132 -6.86 -11.60 8.03
N TYR A 133 -5.80 -11.57 7.22
CA TYR A 133 -5.77 -10.96 5.88
C TYR A 133 -6.03 -12.04 4.82
N ASN A 134 -6.88 -11.81 3.82
CA ASN A 134 -7.06 -12.75 2.69
C ASN A 134 -5.82 -12.74 1.78
N ALA A 135 -5.36 -13.87 1.25
CA ALA A 135 -4.23 -13.87 0.31
C ALA A 135 -4.55 -13.02 -0.95
N VAL A 136 -3.59 -12.25 -1.45
CA VAL A 136 -3.74 -11.39 -2.63
C VAL A 136 -2.60 -11.63 -3.61
N GLU A 137 -2.91 -11.62 -4.90
CA GLU A 137 -1.94 -11.66 -6.00
C GLU A 137 -2.37 -10.71 -7.11
N LEU A 138 -1.53 -9.72 -7.41
CA LEU A 138 -1.72 -8.82 -8.54
C LEU A 138 -1.23 -9.50 -9.82
N THR A 139 -1.98 -9.34 -10.90
CA THR A 139 -1.57 -9.83 -12.23
C THR A 139 -0.57 -8.85 -12.85
N MET A 140 0.72 -9.08 -12.61
CA MET A 140 1.79 -8.24 -13.13
C MET A 140 2.17 -8.66 -14.56
N PRO A 141 2.02 -7.78 -15.57
CA PRO A 141 2.18 -8.14 -16.99
C PRO A 141 3.63 -8.42 -17.39
N VAL A 142 4.60 -7.82 -16.69
CA VAL A 142 6.03 -8.05 -16.93
C VAL A 142 6.78 -8.26 -15.64
N ASN A 143 7.90 -8.96 -15.74
CA ASN A 143 8.94 -9.01 -14.72
C ASN A 143 10.29 -8.75 -15.40
N LEU A 144 10.63 -7.48 -15.64
CA LEU A 144 11.84 -7.13 -16.39
C LEU A 144 13.12 -7.73 -15.79
N ASN A 145 13.91 -8.44 -16.61
CA ASN A 145 15.23 -8.92 -16.22
C ASN A 145 16.33 -7.90 -16.53
N GLN A 146 17.04 -7.42 -15.51
CA GLN A 146 18.17 -6.50 -15.70
C GLN A 146 19.38 -7.15 -16.38
N TYR A 147 19.43 -8.49 -16.41
CA TYR A 147 20.49 -9.28 -17.04
C TYR A 147 20.13 -9.76 -18.46
N TYR A 148 18.97 -9.38 -19.01
CA TYR A 148 18.49 -9.93 -20.28
C TYR A 148 19.47 -9.71 -21.44
N GLU A 149 19.95 -10.80 -22.04
CA GLU A 149 21.04 -10.82 -23.02
C GLU A 149 20.76 -10.07 -24.31
N LYS A 150 19.52 -10.09 -24.80
CA LYS A 150 19.17 -9.35 -26.01
C LYS A 150 19.17 -7.84 -25.77
N VAL A 151 18.81 -7.42 -24.57
CA VAL A 151 18.88 -6.01 -24.16
C VAL A 151 20.33 -5.61 -23.88
N ASN A 152 21.13 -6.51 -23.31
CA ASN A 152 22.52 -6.29 -22.93
C ASN A 152 23.55 -6.78 -23.98
N ASP A 153 23.13 -6.90 -25.25
CA ASP A 153 23.84 -7.51 -26.41
C ASP A 153 25.18 -8.20 -26.08
N LYS A 154 25.14 -9.52 -25.89
CA LYS A 154 26.33 -10.35 -25.62
C LYS A 154 27.44 -10.28 -26.68
N ASN A 155 27.16 -9.80 -27.88
CA ASN A 155 28.17 -9.64 -28.93
C ASN A 155 28.96 -8.33 -28.81
N VAL A 156 28.53 -7.44 -27.91
CA VAL A 156 29.28 -6.24 -27.49
C VAL A 156 30.29 -6.67 -26.42
N LYS A 157 31.55 -6.87 -26.85
CA LYS A 157 32.66 -7.20 -25.95
C LYS A 157 32.83 -6.12 -24.89
N ASP A 158 32.58 -6.42 -23.61
CA ASP A 158 32.94 -5.62 -22.42
C ASP A 158 32.96 -4.11 -22.66
N ASP A 159 31.98 -3.62 -23.42
CA ASP A 159 31.87 -2.22 -23.78
C ASP A 159 30.74 -1.63 -22.94
N LYS A 160 30.84 -0.33 -22.79
CA LYS A 160 30.10 0.52 -21.86
C LYS A 160 28.60 0.23 -21.85
N ASP A 161 28.06 -0.25 -22.98
CA ASP A 161 26.66 -0.60 -23.20
C ASP A 161 26.12 -1.80 -22.40
N LYS A 162 26.95 -2.79 -22.06
CA LYS A 162 26.52 -3.95 -21.25
C LYS A 162 26.31 -3.61 -19.77
N ILE A 163 27.15 -2.71 -19.24
CA ILE A 163 27.21 -2.38 -17.80
C ILE A 163 26.01 -1.53 -17.37
N TRP A 164 25.40 -0.76 -18.28
CA TRP A 164 24.35 0.20 -17.86
C TRP A 164 23.19 -0.49 -17.14
N ILE A 165 22.65 -1.61 -17.64
CA ILE A 165 21.49 -2.25 -17.01
C ILE A 165 21.91 -3.25 -15.92
N GLU A 166 23.06 -3.90 -16.08
CA GLU A 166 23.47 -5.04 -15.25
C GLU A 166 23.66 -4.69 -13.75
N ASP A 167 24.30 -3.56 -13.44
CA ASP A 167 24.77 -3.27 -12.06
C ASP A 167 23.81 -2.42 -11.22
N THR A 168 22.95 -1.60 -11.85
CA THR A 168 22.02 -0.71 -11.14
C THR A 168 20.62 -0.65 -11.75
N GLY A 169 20.37 -1.50 -12.76
CA GLY A 169 19.10 -1.52 -13.49
C GLY A 169 17.90 -1.99 -12.68
N CYS A 170 18.09 -2.56 -11.49
CA CYS A 170 16.98 -3.04 -10.64
C CYS A 170 15.95 -1.96 -10.34
N CYS A 171 16.40 -0.72 -10.12
CA CYS A 171 15.52 0.41 -9.89
C CYS A 171 14.70 0.76 -11.14
N ALA A 172 15.33 0.79 -12.31
CA ALA A 172 14.65 1.03 -13.59
C ALA A 172 13.66 -0.10 -13.92
N CYS A 173 14.03 -1.36 -13.70
CA CYS A 173 13.17 -2.51 -13.91
C CYS A 173 11.97 -2.49 -12.96
N ALA A 174 12.16 -2.15 -11.69
CA ALA A 174 11.07 -1.99 -10.73
C ALA A 174 10.07 -0.89 -11.16
N ILE A 175 10.57 0.24 -11.65
CA ILE A 175 9.73 1.30 -12.25
C ILE A 175 8.95 0.75 -13.44
N GLY A 176 9.62 0.06 -14.36
CA GLY A 176 8.98 -0.52 -15.55
C GLY A 176 7.91 -1.54 -15.24
N ASN A 177 8.12 -2.42 -14.26
CA ASN A 177 7.12 -3.39 -13.82
C ASN A 177 5.85 -2.70 -13.30
N VAL A 178 6.00 -1.62 -12.53
CA VAL A 178 4.87 -0.83 -12.01
C VAL A 178 4.16 -0.04 -13.11
N LEU A 179 4.92 0.60 -14.02
CA LEU A 179 4.34 1.28 -15.19
C LEU A 179 3.52 0.32 -16.02
N SER A 180 4.07 -0.86 -16.28
CA SER A 180 3.42 -1.88 -17.10
C SER A 180 2.10 -2.32 -16.51
N TYR A 181 2.06 -2.50 -15.18
CA TYR A 181 0.85 -2.85 -14.45
C TYR A 181 -0.24 -1.78 -14.60
N TYR A 182 0.07 -0.51 -14.33
CA TYR A 182 -0.93 0.55 -14.38
C TYR A 182 -1.35 0.96 -15.80
N ASP A 183 -0.45 0.87 -16.77
CA ASP A 183 -0.73 1.23 -18.17
C ASP A 183 -1.25 0.06 -18.99
N ASN A 184 -1.23 -1.16 -18.43
CA ASN A 184 -1.52 -2.40 -19.14
C ASN A 184 -0.72 -2.50 -20.46
N HIS A 185 0.58 -2.22 -20.37
CA HIS A 185 1.54 -2.19 -21.48
C HIS A 185 2.80 -2.94 -21.07
N GLU A 186 3.33 -3.83 -21.93
CA GLU A 186 4.56 -4.57 -21.64
C GLU A 186 5.79 -3.72 -21.94
N TYR A 187 6.18 -2.85 -21.01
CA TYR A 187 7.35 -2.00 -21.21
C TYR A 187 8.64 -2.81 -21.29
N THR A 188 9.48 -2.48 -22.26
CA THR A 188 10.88 -2.89 -22.37
C THR A 188 11.81 -1.87 -21.72
N ILE A 189 13.02 -2.28 -21.35
CA ILE A 189 14.06 -1.37 -20.85
C ILE A 189 14.37 -0.23 -21.84
N LEU A 190 14.32 -0.50 -23.15
CA LEU A 190 14.55 0.51 -24.18
C LEU A 190 13.46 1.58 -24.19
N GLU A 191 12.19 1.19 -24.01
CA GLU A 191 11.09 2.15 -23.88
C GLU A 191 11.22 2.97 -22.59
N LEU A 192 11.66 2.37 -21.48
CA LEU A 192 11.92 3.13 -20.25
C LEU A 192 13.01 4.19 -20.44
N LEU A 193 14.05 3.87 -21.20
CA LEU A 193 15.10 4.83 -21.57
C LEU A 193 14.54 5.94 -22.48
N ALA A 194 13.74 5.59 -23.48
CA ALA A 194 13.14 6.54 -24.41
C ALA A 194 12.15 7.49 -23.72
N ASN A 195 11.41 6.99 -22.73
CA ASN A 195 10.41 7.75 -21.98
C ASN A 195 11.01 8.51 -20.79
N GLY A 196 12.32 8.37 -20.54
CA GLY A 196 13.01 9.04 -19.44
C GLY A 196 12.70 8.45 -18.06
N ASN A 197 12.15 7.23 -18.00
CA ASN A 197 11.96 6.43 -16.78
C ASN A 197 13.22 5.67 -16.34
N ALA A 198 14.19 5.58 -17.24
CA ALA A 198 15.54 5.09 -16.99
C ALA A 198 16.53 6.10 -17.58
N ILE A 199 17.63 6.35 -16.87
CA ILE A 199 18.66 7.31 -17.29
C ILE A 199 20.02 6.64 -17.27
N LYS A 200 20.69 6.68 -18.43
CA LYS A 200 22.09 6.30 -18.56
C LYS A 200 22.99 7.29 -17.80
N LYS A 201 23.71 6.82 -16.77
CA LYS A 201 24.73 7.57 -16.02
C LYS A 201 26.14 6.94 -16.09
N SER A 202 27.17 7.76 -15.98
CA SER A 202 28.55 7.30 -15.91
C SER A 202 29.30 8.05 -14.83
N ASP A 203 30.10 7.35 -14.03
CA ASP A 203 30.99 7.95 -13.03
C ASP A 203 32.36 7.26 -13.02
N LYS A 204 33.18 7.54 -12.00
CA LYS A 204 34.53 6.96 -11.87
C LYS A 204 34.53 5.44 -11.68
N LYS A 205 33.40 4.84 -11.31
CA LYS A 205 33.21 3.39 -11.09
C LYS A 205 32.67 2.68 -12.33
N GLY A 206 32.16 3.40 -13.33
CA GLY A 206 31.70 2.82 -14.60
C GLY A 206 30.42 3.45 -15.14
N TYR A 207 29.74 2.68 -15.98
CA TYR A 207 28.48 3.03 -16.66
C TYR A 207 27.33 2.30 -16.00
N TYR A 208 26.21 2.96 -15.75
CA TYR A 208 25.11 2.41 -14.95
C TYR A 208 23.77 3.10 -15.26
N THR A 209 22.64 2.42 -15.10
CA THR A 209 21.30 2.93 -15.37
C THR A 209 20.60 3.25 -14.07
N GLN A 210 20.32 4.54 -13.90
CA GLN A 210 19.53 5.04 -12.80
C GLN A 210 18.04 4.98 -13.15
N GLY A 211 17.21 4.47 -12.25
CA GLY A 211 15.76 4.63 -12.36
C GLY A 211 15.35 6.09 -12.13
N ALA A 212 14.43 6.59 -12.95
CA ALA A 212 13.91 7.94 -12.87
C ALA A 212 12.43 7.93 -12.52
N TRP A 213 12.14 8.42 -11.30
CA TRP A 213 10.80 8.48 -10.75
C TRP A 213 10.00 9.60 -11.42
N GLY A 214 9.18 9.25 -12.40
CA GLY A 214 8.32 10.23 -13.08
C GLY A 214 7.56 9.62 -14.23
N SER A 215 6.24 9.72 -14.21
CA SER A 215 5.37 9.30 -15.31
C SER A 215 4.17 10.22 -15.38
N ASN A 216 3.57 10.36 -16.56
CA ASN A 216 2.31 11.08 -16.74
C ASN A 216 1.11 10.26 -16.24
N THR A 217 1.23 8.94 -16.21
CA THR A 217 0.14 8.00 -15.92
C THR A 217 0.25 7.35 -14.54
N VAL A 218 1.45 7.36 -13.94
CA VAL A 218 1.73 6.69 -12.66
C VAL A 218 2.37 7.64 -11.67
N GLY A 219 1.89 7.59 -10.43
CA GLY A 219 2.46 8.26 -9.28
C GLY A 219 3.37 7.33 -8.49
N PHE A 220 4.50 7.87 -8.03
CA PHE A 220 5.41 7.20 -7.12
C PHE A 220 5.47 8.03 -5.84
N GLY A 221 5.25 7.38 -4.71
CA GLY A 221 5.32 8.00 -3.39
C GLY A 221 6.72 8.48 -3.05
N GLU A 222 6.83 9.21 -1.95
CA GLU A 222 8.12 9.60 -1.40
C GLU A 222 8.95 8.39 -0.99
N TYR A 223 10.27 8.58 -0.93
CA TYR A 223 11.17 7.54 -0.45
C TYR A 223 11.07 7.45 1.08
N THR A 224 10.28 6.50 1.58
CA THR A 224 9.98 6.39 3.01
C THR A 224 10.87 5.35 3.66
N ILE A 225 11.60 5.77 4.71
CA ILE A 225 12.47 4.87 5.49
C ILE A 225 11.61 3.90 6.31
N VAL A 226 12.02 2.64 6.34
CA VAL A 226 11.43 1.62 7.20
C VAL A 226 12.09 1.68 8.56
N GLU A 227 11.34 2.11 9.57
CA GLU A 227 11.76 2.10 10.98
C GLU A 227 11.33 0.82 11.69
N ASN A 228 10.22 0.22 11.25
CA ASN A 228 9.63 -0.99 11.82
C ASN A 228 9.19 -1.95 10.70
N GLU A 229 9.65 -3.19 10.79
CA GLU A 229 9.35 -4.22 9.79
C GLU A 229 7.90 -4.71 9.84
N GLY A 230 7.29 -4.79 11.02
CA GLY A 230 5.87 -5.15 11.15
C GLY A 230 4.97 -4.15 10.44
N GLU A 231 5.25 -2.86 10.60
CA GLU A 231 4.51 -1.78 9.93
C GLU A 231 4.66 -1.81 8.41
N LEU A 232 5.86 -2.13 7.91
CA LEU A 232 6.09 -2.32 6.48
C LEU A 232 5.21 -3.46 5.92
N LEU A 233 5.09 -4.56 6.64
CA LEU A 233 4.32 -5.71 6.18
C LEU A 233 2.83 -5.42 6.14
N ASP A 234 2.30 -4.73 7.15
CA ASP A 234 0.92 -4.26 7.15
C ASP A 234 0.66 -3.31 5.97
N LEU A 235 1.59 -2.39 5.69
CA LEU A 235 1.52 -1.50 4.53
C LEU A 235 1.50 -2.29 3.21
N ILE A 236 2.42 -3.25 3.02
CA ILE A 236 2.48 -4.04 1.78
C ILE A 236 1.15 -4.77 1.58
N LYS A 237 0.60 -5.39 2.62
CA LYS A 237 -0.71 -6.05 2.55
C LYS A 237 -1.82 -5.07 2.21
N GLU A 238 -1.82 -3.88 2.81
CA GLU A 238 -2.81 -2.83 2.55
C GLU A 238 -2.76 -2.34 1.09
N GLU A 239 -1.57 -2.00 0.57
CA GLU A 239 -1.38 -1.54 -0.80
C GLU A 239 -1.73 -2.64 -1.81
N LEU A 240 -1.27 -3.88 -1.59
CA LEU A 240 -1.61 -4.99 -2.49
C LEU A 240 -3.10 -5.29 -2.49
N SER A 241 -3.75 -5.28 -1.33
CA SER A 241 -5.21 -5.43 -1.25
C SER A 241 -5.96 -4.26 -1.89
N SER A 242 -5.27 -3.13 -2.10
CA SER A 242 -5.76 -1.95 -2.80
C SER A 242 -5.48 -1.95 -4.31
N ASP A 243 -5.02 -3.07 -4.87
CA ASP A 243 -4.64 -3.16 -6.28
C ASP A 243 -3.46 -2.22 -6.63
N HIS A 244 -2.52 -2.06 -5.68
CA HIS A 244 -1.32 -1.25 -5.86
C HIS A 244 -0.05 -2.06 -5.55
N PRO A 245 0.84 -2.27 -6.54
CA PRO A 245 2.15 -2.85 -6.27
C PRO A 245 3.02 -1.89 -5.46
N VAL A 246 3.91 -2.43 -4.62
CA VAL A 246 4.81 -1.63 -3.78
C VAL A 246 6.24 -1.83 -4.20
N ILE A 247 6.97 -0.74 -4.41
CA ILE A 247 8.41 -0.81 -4.70
C ILE A 247 9.17 -0.82 -3.38
N LEU A 248 10.04 -1.82 -3.20
CA LEU A 248 10.86 -2.00 -2.02
C LEU A 248 12.33 -1.78 -2.35
N HIS A 249 13.02 -1.05 -1.49
CA HIS A 249 14.47 -0.89 -1.53
C HIS A 249 15.11 -1.73 -0.41
N CYS A 250 15.70 -2.84 -0.80
CA CYS A 250 16.46 -3.74 0.06
C CYS A 250 17.90 -3.24 0.21
N LYS A 251 18.46 -3.38 1.42
CA LYS A 251 19.85 -3.03 1.71
C LYS A 251 20.52 -4.10 2.57
N GLY A 252 21.80 -4.35 2.29
CA GLY A 252 22.71 -5.16 3.08
C GLY A 252 23.90 -4.36 3.60
N ILE A 253 25.02 -5.04 3.81
CA ILE A 253 26.30 -4.39 4.08
C ILE A 253 26.78 -3.75 2.77
N ASP A 254 27.14 -2.47 2.81
CA ASP A 254 27.59 -1.71 1.64
C ASP A 254 28.68 -2.50 0.87
N PRO A 255 28.55 -2.72 -0.44
CA PRO A 255 27.66 -2.02 -1.39
C PRO A 255 26.29 -2.68 -1.66
N ALA A 256 25.91 -3.74 -0.94
CA ALA A 256 24.71 -4.51 -1.26
C ALA A 256 23.42 -3.70 -1.11
N GLN A 257 22.72 -3.49 -2.24
CA GLN A 257 21.41 -2.85 -2.32
C GLN A 257 20.65 -3.39 -3.52
N HIS A 258 19.33 -3.45 -3.44
CA HIS A 258 18.50 -4.00 -4.50
C HIS A 258 17.09 -3.42 -4.49
N TRP A 259 16.45 -3.34 -5.65
CA TRP A 259 15.08 -2.88 -5.80
C TRP A 259 14.19 -3.99 -6.35
N VAL A 260 13.04 -4.19 -5.71
CA VAL A 260 12.07 -5.22 -6.07
C VAL A 260 10.65 -4.67 -5.98
N VAL A 261 9.70 -5.35 -6.60
CA VAL A 261 8.27 -4.97 -6.55
C VAL A 261 7.48 -6.05 -5.84
N ALA A 262 6.89 -5.73 -4.69
CA ALA A 262 5.91 -6.61 -4.06
C ALA A 262 4.63 -6.60 -4.88
N TYR A 263 4.10 -7.79 -5.17
CA TYR A 263 2.89 -7.97 -5.98
C TYR A 263 1.94 -9.03 -5.43
N LYS A 264 2.38 -9.84 -4.46
CA LYS A 264 1.58 -10.91 -3.90
C LYS A 264 1.89 -11.11 -2.43
N TYR A 265 0.87 -11.46 -1.65
CA TYR A 265 1.08 -12.03 -0.33
C TYR A 265 0.21 -13.27 -0.12
N THR A 266 0.76 -14.26 0.55
CA THR A 266 0.06 -15.48 0.97
C THR A 266 -0.34 -15.38 2.43
N ASN A 267 -1.49 -15.94 2.80
CA ASN A 267 -1.86 -16.04 4.20
C ASN A 267 -0.98 -17.11 4.84
N GLY A 268 -0.16 -16.73 5.82
CA GLY A 268 0.62 -17.68 6.60
C GLY A 268 -0.12 -17.93 7.91
N ASP A 269 -0.66 -19.13 8.11
CA ASP A 269 -1.19 -19.60 9.40
C ASP A 269 -0.07 -19.81 10.45
N GLN A 270 1.00 -19.01 10.43
CA GLN A 270 2.20 -19.27 11.21
C GLN A 270 2.68 -18.07 12.00
N SER A 271 3.17 -18.40 13.21
CA SER A 271 3.57 -17.51 14.28
C SER A 271 4.50 -16.37 13.85
N ILE A 272 4.28 -15.22 14.48
CA ILE A 272 4.91 -13.92 14.21
C ILE A 272 6.36 -13.89 14.76
N SER A 273 7.29 -14.57 14.08
CA SER A 273 8.72 -14.27 14.18
C SER A 273 9.47 -14.76 12.94
N ASP A 274 10.28 -13.89 12.33
CA ASP A 274 11.19 -14.09 11.18
C ASP A 274 10.60 -14.62 9.84
N GLN A 275 9.41 -15.21 9.83
CA GLN A 275 8.77 -15.80 8.64
C GLN A 275 7.89 -14.82 7.82
N LEU A 276 7.78 -13.56 8.24
CA LEU A 276 6.84 -12.63 7.62
C LEU A 276 7.23 -12.23 6.19
N ARG A 277 8.54 -12.19 5.88
CA ARG A 277 9.05 -11.95 4.52
C ARG A 277 8.85 -13.13 3.57
N ASP A 278 8.61 -14.34 4.09
CA ASP A 278 8.34 -15.52 3.27
C ASP A 278 6.93 -15.50 2.68
N ASN A 279 6.03 -14.72 3.29
CA ASN A 279 4.66 -14.56 2.84
C ASN A 279 4.49 -13.45 1.80
N ILE A 280 5.51 -12.62 1.55
CA ILE A 280 5.48 -11.60 0.51
C ILE A 280 6.25 -12.11 -0.71
N TRP A 281 5.61 -12.06 -1.88
CA TRP A 281 6.23 -12.39 -3.16
C TRP A 281 6.55 -11.12 -3.92
N VAL A 282 7.74 -11.11 -4.52
CA VAL A 282 8.29 -9.98 -5.24
C VAL A 282 8.68 -10.36 -6.66
N LEU A 283 8.57 -9.38 -7.55
CA LEU A 283 9.26 -9.37 -8.84
C LEU A 283 10.69 -8.93 -8.57
N ASP A 284 11.63 -9.86 -8.74
CA ASP A 284 13.05 -9.61 -8.60
C ASP A 284 13.70 -9.59 -9.99
N SER A 285 14.02 -8.38 -10.44
CA SER A 285 14.67 -8.17 -11.74
C SER A 285 16.06 -8.79 -11.90
N ALA A 286 16.67 -9.32 -10.84
CA ALA A 286 17.99 -9.95 -10.89
C ALA A 286 17.89 -11.46 -11.11
N ASN A 287 17.85 -11.89 -12.38
CA ASN A 287 17.95 -13.30 -12.76
C ASN A 287 19.33 -13.62 -13.37
N LYS A 288 20.36 -13.58 -12.52
CA LYS A 288 21.76 -13.78 -12.93
C LYS A 288 22.06 -15.16 -13.51
N ALA A 289 21.30 -16.17 -13.09
CA ALA A 289 21.49 -17.55 -13.52
C ALA A 289 20.93 -17.79 -14.93
N HIS A 290 19.92 -17.00 -15.33
CA HIS A 290 19.27 -17.08 -16.64
C HIS A 290 19.28 -15.71 -17.35
N PRO A 291 20.45 -15.18 -17.72
CA PRO A 291 20.54 -13.92 -18.46
C PRO A 291 19.86 -14.02 -19.84
N GLU A 292 19.64 -15.21 -20.40
CA GLU A 292 18.88 -15.44 -21.63
C GLU A 292 17.37 -15.21 -21.48
N SER A 293 16.86 -15.13 -20.25
CA SER A 293 15.46 -14.90 -19.94
C SER A 293 15.11 -13.42 -20.03
N ASP A 294 14.02 -13.07 -20.70
CA ASP A 294 13.43 -11.73 -20.65
C ASP A 294 12.75 -11.45 -19.29
N GLU A 295 12.40 -12.51 -18.56
CA GLU A 295 11.87 -12.42 -17.20
C GLU A 295 12.93 -12.53 -16.10
N GLY A 296 12.78 -11.68 -15.09
CA GLY A 296 13.43 -11.79 -13.79
C GLY A 296 12.92 -13.00 -13.00
N GLU A 297 13.19 -13.04 -11.70
CA GLU A 297 12.70 -14.09 -10.81
C GLU A 297 11.43 -13.66 -10.08
N ARG A 298 10.49 -14.60 -9.89
CA ARG A 298 9.35 -14.45 -8.97
C ARG A 298 9.62 -15.30 -7.74
N LYS A 299 9.88 -14.65 -6.61
CA LYS A 299 10.27 -15.35 -5.36
C LYS A 299 9.82 -14.58 -4.14
N THR A 300 9.92 -15.20 -2.97
CA THR A 300 9.61 -14.52 -1.71
C THR A 300 10.59 -13.38 -1.46
N LEU A 301 10.16 -12.34 -0.74
CA LEU A 301 11.00 -11.22 -0.36
C LEU A 301 12.23 -11.72 0.42
N ALA A 302 12.05 -12.70 1.31
CA ALA A 302 13.15 -13.34 2.03
C ALA A 302 14.20 -13.94 1.07
N LYS A 303 13.76 -14.75 0.10
CA LYS A 303 14.65 -15.38 -0.89
C LYS A 303 15.35 -14.34 -1.77
N SER A 304 14.63 -13.31 -2.22
CA SER A 304 15.20 -12.20 -3.00
C SER A 304 16.29 -11.47 -2.20
N MET A 305 16.02 -11.17 -0.93
CA MET A 305 16.99 -10.49 -0.09
C MET A 305 18.26 -11.32 0.11
N ILE A 306 18.11 -12.62 0.36
CA ILE A 306 19.25 -13.55 0.47
C ILE A 306 20.07 -13.58 -0.83
N SER A 307 19.42 -13.75 -1.98
CA SER A 307 20.13 -13.82 -3.28
C SER A 307 20.85 -12.53 -3.65
N ASN A 308 20.38 -11.39 -3.14
CA ASN A 308 20.96 -10.07 -3.39
C ASN A 308 21.77 -9.53 -2.21
N ALA A 309 22.18 -10.40 -1.28
CA ALA A 309 23.00 -10.05 -0.11
C ALA A 309 22.42 -8.90 0.74
N CYS A 310 21.10 -8.73 0.75
CA CYS A 310 20.37 -7.76 1.54
C CYS A 310 19.90 -8.38 2.85
N ASN A 311 19.94 -7.63 3.95
CA ASN A 311 19.51 -8.12 5.27
C ASN A 311 18.29 -7.38 5.83
N ARG A 312 17.91 -6.24 5.24
CA ARG A 312 16.68 -5.50 5.55
C ARG A 312 16.04 -4.85 4.33
N VAL A 313 14.75 -4.55 4.42
CA VAL A 313 14.15 -3.50 3.59
C VAL A 313 14.48 -2.15 4.24
N LYS A 314 15.20 -1.29 3.54
CA LYS A 314 15.59 0.03 4.04
C LYS A 314 14.47 1.05 3.85
N ALA A 315 13.77 0.95 2.74
CA ALA A 315 12.75 1.92 2.36
C ALA A 315 11.75 1.31 1.39
N TYR A 316 10.64 2.02 1.18
CA TYR A 316 9.65 1.67 0.19
C TYR A 316 9.14 2.92 -0.54
N LYS A 317 8.42 2.69 -1.63
CA LYS A 317 7.58 3.66 -2.33
C LYS A 317 6.22 3.03 -2.63
N THR A 318 5.16 3.71 -2.22
CA THR A 318 3.80 3.39 -2.67
C THR A 318 3.60 3.87 -4.11
N THR A 319 2.61 3.33 -4.79
CA THR A 319 2.34 3.62 -6.21
C THR A 319 0.84 3.80 -6.42
N TRP A 320 0.45 4.55 -7.45
CA TRP A 320 -0.96 4.72 -7.81
C TRP A 320 -1.10 5.14 -9.28
N LYS A 321 -2.27 4.89 -9.86
CA LYS A 321 -2.65 5.47 -11.15
C LYS A 321 -2.95 6.96 -10.97
N LYS A 322 -2.38 7.81 -11.81
CA LYS A 322 -2.72 9.24 -11.89
C LYS A 322 -4.00 9.46 -12.69
#